data_AF-A0A2J7R519-F1
#
_entry.id   AF-A0A2J7R519-F1
#
_cell.length_a   1.000
_cell.length_b   1.000
_cell.length_c   1.000
_cell.angle_alpha   90.00
_cell.angle_beta   90.00
_cell.angle_gamma   90.00
#
_symmetry.space_group_name_H-M   'P 1'
#
loop_
_entity.id
_entity.type
_entity.pdbx_description
1 polymer ?
#
loop_
_entity_poly.entity_id
_entity_poly.type
_entity_poly.pdbx_seq_one_letter_code
_entity_poly.pdbx_strand_id
1 'polypeptide(L)'
;MEITTFSFWPPCSPVLTLFYFFLWGFVKDSVYVPPFPMSIHELHDSITHALQAITADMLHWVWDEFDYHVDVCHVTKGAHIEGL
;
A
#
# COMPACT_ATOMS: atom_id res chain seq x y z
N MET A 1 21.33 19.21 8.42
CA MET A 1 21.19 17.74 8.32
C MET A 1 20.98 17.23 9.74
N GLU A 2 19.73 17.17 10.17
CA GLU A 2 19.36 16.54 11.44
C GLU A 2 18.13 15.67 11.16
N ILE A 3 18.37 14.37 11.18
CA ILE A 3 17.38 13.31 10.94
C ILE A 3 16.99 12.80 12.33
N THR A 4 16.06 13.50 12.99
CA THR A 4 15.59 13.10 14.32
C THR A 4 14.10 13.35 14.45
N THR A 5 13.27 12.51 13.83
CA THR A 5 11.88 12.23 14.26
C THR A 5 11.28 11.09 13.41
N PHE A 6 11.85 9.88 13.51
CA PHE A 6 11.19 8.66 13.04
C PHE A 6 10.46 7.99 14.23
N SER A 7 9.49 8.70 14.81
CA SER A 7 8.69 8.21 15.95
C SER A 7 7.27 8.74 15.86
N PHE A 8 6.48 8.32 14.88
CA PHE A 8 5.04 8.59 14.88
C PHE A 8 4.24 7.55 14.10
N TRP A 9 4.49 6.26 14.34
CA TRP A 9 3.60 5.24 13.80
C TRP A 9 2.95 4.43 14.94
N PRO A 10 1.64 4.60 15.21
CA PRO A 10 0.95 3.82 16.23
C PRO A 10 0.89 2.33 15.83
N PRO A 11 0.76 1.42 16.80
CA PRO A 11 0.58 0.00 16.51
C PRO A 11 -0.75 -0.16 15.74
N CYS A 12 -0.69 -0.74 14.54
CA CYS A 12 -1.78 -0.83 13.56
C CYS A 12 -2.17 0.50 12.93
N SER A 13 -1.33 1.03 12.03
CA SER A 13 -1.79 2.12 11.19
C SER A 13 -2.66 1.62 10.04
N PRO A 14 -3.90 2.13 9.94
CA PRO A 14 -4.76 1.84 8.80
C PRO A 14 -4.16 2.32 7.47
N VAL A 15 -3.23 3.28 7.51
CA VAL A 15 -2.72 3.93 6.30
C VAL A 15 -1.57 3.14 5.64
N LEU A 16 -0.65 2.55 6.43
CA LEU A 16 0.31 1.56 5.88
C LEU A 16 -0.39 0.30 5.37
N THR A 17 -1.51 -0.03 6.00
CA THR A 17 -2.33 -1.16 5.64
C THR A 17 -2.92 -0.99 4.24
N LEU A 18 -3.31 0.22 3.83
CA LEU A 18 -3.80 0.51 2.47
C LEU A 18 -2.75 0.29 1.39
N PHE A 19 -1.53 0.80 1.60
CA PHE A 19 -0.43 0.59 0.67
C PHE A 19 -0.09 -0.90 0.56
N TYR A 20 -0.04 -1.60 1.69
CA TYR A 20 0.22 -3.04 1.72
C TYR A 20 -0.88 -3.84 1.01
N PHE A 21 -2.16 -3.50 1.24
CA PHE A 21 -3.29 -4.15 0.57
C PHE A 21 -3.28 -3.90 -0.93
N PHE A 22 -3.02 -2.67 -1.37
CA PHE A 22 -2.92 -2.33 -2.79
C PHE A 22 -1.79 -3.12 -3.45
N LEU A 23 -0.57 -3.05 -2.90
CA LEU A 23 0.60 -3.70 -3.48
C LEU A 23 0.42 -5.22 -3.52
N TRP A 24 -0.08 -5.80 -2.43
CA TRP A 24 -0.33 -7.23 -2.34
C TRP A 24 -1.42 -7.69 -3.32
N GLY A 25 -2.52 -6.95 -3.42
CA GLY A 25 -3.58 -7.21 -4.40
C GLY A 25 -3.07 -7.15 -5.83
N PHE A 26 -2.33 -6.10 -6.18
CA PHE A 26 -1.79 -5.90 -7.51
C PHE A 26 -0.79 -7.00 -7.92
N VAL A 27 0.14 -7.35 -7.03
CA VAL A 27 1.11 -8.42 -7.30
C VAL A 27 0.39 -9.75 -7.46
N LYS A 28 -0.61 -10.04 -6.61
CA LYS A 28 -1.40 -11.26 -6.74
C LYS A 28 -2.14 -11.30 -8.09
N ASP A 29 -2.78 -10.22 -8.48
CA ASP A 29 -3.54 -10.15 -9.72
C ASP A 29 -2.64 -10.23 -10.97
N SER A 30 -1.37 -9.82 -10.87
CA SER A 30 -0.38 -9.97 -11.95
C SER A 30 0.27 -11.35 -12.00
N VAL A 31 0.58 -11.95 -10.85
CA VAL A 31 1.32 -13.23 -10.76
C VAL A 31 0.40 -14.44 -10.97
N TYR A 32 -0.86 -14.36 -10.54
CA TYR A 32 -1.82 -15.46 -10.64
C TYR A 32 -2.68 -15.39 -11.91
N VAL A 33 -2.09 -14.94 -13.03
CA VAL A 33 -2.70 -15.00 -14.36
C VAL A 33 -2.15 -16.23 -15.11
N PRO A 34 -3.02 -17.06 -15.72
CA PRO A 34 -2.54 -18.19 -16.52
C PRO A 34 -1.66 -17.76 -17.71
N PRO A 35 -0.57 -18.49 -18.01
CA PRO A 35 -0.10 -19.71 -17.35
C PRO A 35 0.61 -19.41 -16.02
N PHE A 36 0.32 -20.23 -15.00
CA PHE A 36 0.92 -20.07 -13.68
C PHE A 36 2.43 -20.40 -13.70
N PRO A 37 3.25 -19.67 -12.95
CA PRO A 37 4.67 -19.99 -12.80
C PRO A 37 4.84 -21.38 -12.18
N MET A 38 5.64 -22.24 -12.83
CA MET A 38 5.90 -23.62 -12.40
C MET A 38 7.25 -23.76 -11.69
N SER A 39 8.08 -22.71 -11.71
CA SER A 39 9.36 -22.65 -11.03
C SER A 39 9.52 -21.40 -10.17
N ILE A 40 10.45 -21.45 -9.21
CA ILE A 40 10.81 -20.31 -8.37
C ILE A 40 11.35 -19.14 -9.22
N HIS A 41 12.06 -19.44 -10.31
CA HIS A 41 12.59 -18.42 -11.21
C HIS A 41 11.47 -17.69 -11.94
N GLU A 42 10.51 -18.41 -12.53
CA GLU A 42 9.35 -17.80 -13.18
C GLU A 42 8.50 -16.99 -12.20
N LEU A 43 8.36 -17.47 -10.95
CA LEU A 43 7.69 -16.71 -9.90
C LEU A 43 8.43 -15.39 -9.61
N HIS A 44 9.75 -15.44 -9.46
CA HIS A 44 10.57 -14.24 -9.23
C HIS A 44 10.46 -13.25 -10.40
N ASP A 45 10.50 -13.74 -11.63
CA ASP A 45 10.34 -12.91 -12.84
C ASP A 45 8.96 -12.27 -12.91
N SER A 46 7.89 -13.03 -12.61
CA SER A 46 6.52 -12.52 -12.60
C SER A 46 6.30 -11.44 -11.53
N ILE A 47 6.88 -11.61 -10.34
CA ILE A 47 6.83 -10.58 -9.28
C ILE A 47 7.61 -9.33 -9.72
N THR A 48 8.78 -9.50 -10.32
CA THR A 48 9.59 -8.39 -10.83
C THR A 48 8.84 -7.62 -11.91
N HIS A 49 8.21 -8.34 -12.84
CA HIS A 49 7.40 -7.75 -13.90
C HIS A 49 6.17 -7.02 -13.34
N ALA A 50 5.47 -7.60 -12.37
CA ALA A 50 4.37 -6.95 -11.67
C ALA A 50 4.83 -5.64 -11.03
N LEU A 51 5.95 -5.64 -10.30
CA LEU A 51 6.49 -4.42 -9.69
C LEU A 51 6.86 -3.35 -10.73
N GLN A 52 7.39 -3.74 -11.89
CA GLN A 52 7.70 -2.84 -13.00
C GLN A 52 6.46 -2.28 -13.70
N ALA A 53 5.33 -2.99 -13.64
CA ALA A 53 4.07 -2.56 -14.22
C ALA A 53 3.34 -1.50 -13.36
N ILE A 54 3.76 -1.30 -12.10
CA ILE A 54 3.20 -0.26 -11.24
C ILE A 54 3.63 1.10 -11.79
N THR A 55 2.65 1.87 -12.27
CA THR A 55 2.90 3.21 -12.82
C THR A 55 2.97 4.28 -11.72
N ALA A 56 3.58 5.42 -12.05
CA ALA A 56 3.59 6.58 -11.17
C ALA A 56 2.17 7.08 -10.85
N ASP A 57 1.23 6.97 -11.79
CA ASP A 57 -0.16 7.39 -11.60
C ASP A 57 -0.88 6.52 -10.56
N MET A 58 -0.64 5.21 -10.58
CA MET A 58 -1.19 4.29 -9.56
C MET A 58 -0.63 4.62 -8.17
N LEU A 59 0.67 4.91 -8.09
CA LEU A 59 1.29 5.33 -6.84
C LEU A 59 0.70 6.66 -6.36
N HIS A 60 0.53 7.66 -7.24
CA HIS A 60 -0.11 8.93 -6.89
C HIS A 60 -1.52 8.75 -6.33
N TRP A 61 -2.33 7.87 -6.93
CA TRP A 61 -3.67 7.57 -6.41
C TRP A 61 -3.63 6.99 -5.00
N VAL A 62 -2.72 6.05 -4.73
CA VAL A 62 -2.56 5.46 -3.39
C VAL A 62 -2.03 6.49 -2.40
N TRP A 63 -1.17 7.41 -2.85
CA TRP A 63 -0.68 8.52 -2.03
C TRP A 63 -1.76 9.54 -1.70
N ASP A 64 -2.65 9.86 -2.64
CA ASP A 64 -3.77 10.77 -2.42
C ASP A 64 -4.77 10.18 -1.41
N GLU A 65 -5.10 8.89 -1.56
CA GLU A 65 -5.93 8.16 -0.60
C GLU A 65 -5.28 8.06 0.80
N PHE A 66 -3.95 7.91 0.83
CA PHE A 66 -3.17 7.95 2.07
C PHE A 66 -3.27 9.32 2.74
N ASP A 67 -3.08 10.40 1.99
CA ASP A 67 -3.14 11.77 2.49
C ASP A 67 -4.55 12.12 3.00
N TYR A 68 -5.58 11.73 2.24
CA TYR A 68 -6.98 11.85 2.66
C TYR A 68 -7.24 11.17 4.00
N HIS A 69 -6.79 9.92 4.18
CA HIS A 69 -7.00 9.22 5.45
C HIS A 69 -6.18 9.79 6.61
N VAL A 70 -4.97 10.28 6.35
CA VAL A 70 -4.19 10.98 7.36
C VAL A 70 -4.90 12.28 7.77
N ASP A 71 -5.42 13.05 6.81
CA ASP A 71 -6.18 14.27 7.07
C ASP A 71 -7.47 13.99 7.85
N VAL A 72 -8.25 12.98 7.45
CA VAL A 72 -9.44 12.55 8.19
C VAL A 72 -9.08 12.12 9.62
N CYS A 73 -8.04 11.32 9.82
CA CYS A 73 -7.56 10.95 11.15
C CYS A 73 -7.12 12.17 11.98
N HIS A 74 -6.49 13.16 11.34
CA HIS A 74 -6.07 14.41 11.97
C HIS A 74 -7.26 15.26 12.40
N VAL A 75 -8.21 15.50 11.49
CA VAL A 75 -9.42 16.29 11.71
C VAL A 75 -10.31 15.66 12.78
N THR A 76 -10.43 14.32 12.78
CA THR A 76 -11.21 13.60 13.79
C THR A 76 -10.51 13.49 15.14
N LYS A 77 -9.23 13.87 15.28
CA LYS A 77 -8.42 13.74 16.51
C LYS A 77 -8.47 12.33 17.14
N GLY A 78 -8.75 11.29 16.36
CA GLY A 78 -8.98 9.94 16.88
C GLY A 78 -10.32 9.71 17.60
N ALA A 79 -11.29 10.63 17.48
CA ALA A 79 -12.65 10.40 17.94
C ALA A 79 -13.34 9.40 16.98
N HIS A 80 -13.55 8.18 17.48
CA HIS A 80 -14.41 7.21 16.83
C HIS A 80 -15.83 7.80 16.78
N ILE A 81 -16.32 8.13 15.57
CA ILE A 81 -17.71 8.55 15.39
C ILE A 81 -18.57 7.28 15.35
N GLU A 82 -18.79 6.68 16.52
CA GLU A 82 -20.01 5.90 16.77
C GLU A 82 -21.11 6.92 17.10
N GLY A 83 -21.95 7.24 16.11
CA GLY A 83 -23.01 8.23 16.33
C GLY A 83 -23.73 8.71 15.08
N LEU A 84 -24.19 7.80 14.22
CA LEU A 84 -25.53 7.91 13.60
C LEU A 84 -26.04 6.54 13.13
#